data_AF-A0A419SM12-F1
#
_entry.id   AF-A0A419SM12-F1
#
_cell.length_a   1.000
_cell.length_b   1.000
_cell.length_c   1.000
_cell.angle_alpha   90.00
_cell.angle_beta   90.00
_cell.angle_gamma   90.00
#
_symmetry.space_group_name_H-M   'P 1'
#
loop_
_entity.id
_entity.type
_entity.pdbx_description
1 polymer ?
#
loop_
_entity_poly.entity_id
_entity_poly.type
_entity_poly.pdbx_seq_one_letter_code
_entity_poly.pdbx_strand_id
1 'polypeptide(L)' 'MKGKIVLIFLDEELHLIEKFGFRLEGSVFVHAKMGIERDAESFKGFSSLAQLEDYVKTVLRSI' A
#
# COMPACT_ATOMS: atom_id res chain seq x y z
N MET A 1 -18.94 -18.95 -5.01
CA MET A 1 -18.94 -17.47 -4.89
C MET A 1 -17.62 -17.08 -4.23
N LYS A 2 -16.68 -16.45 -4.96
CA LYS A 2 -15.43 -16.00 -4.34
C LYS A 2 -15.75 -14.79 -3.48
N GLY A 3 -15.58 -14.92 -2.16
CA GLY A 3 -15.83 -13.84 -1.21
C GLY A 3 -15.03 -12.61 -1.62
N LYS A 4 -15.69 -11.46 -1.72
CA LYS A 4 -15.04 -10.18 -1.95
C LYS A 4 -14.19 -9.89 -0.71
N ILE A 5 -12.88 -10.13 -0.77
CA ILE A 5 -11.96 -9.79 0.31
C ILE A 5 -11.99 -8.27 0.43
N VAL A 6 -12.55 -7.77 1.53
CA VAL A 6 -12.53 -6.34 1.85
C VAL A 6 -11.21 -6.07 2.55
N LEU A 7 -10.30 -5.37 1.87
CA LEU A 7 -9.04 -4.95 2.46
C LEU A 7 -9.29 -3.72 3.33
N ILE A 8 -9.43 -3.95 4.63
CA ILE A 8 -9.55 -2.88 5.64
C ILE A 8 -8.16 -2.43 6.08
N PHE A 9 -7.79 -1.19 5.82
CA PHE A 9 -6.58 -0.56 6.37
C PHE A 9 -6.97 0.34 7.53
N LEU A 10 -6.06 0.49 8.49
CA LEU A 10 -6.18 1.54 9.49
C LEU A 10 -5.89 2.90 8.84
N ASP A 11 -6.50 3.96 9.37
CA ASP A 11 -6.31 5.32 8.85
C ASP A 11 -4.84 5.73 8.84
N GLU A 12 -4.07 5.32 9.85
CA GLU A 12 -2.63 5.59 9.94
C GLU A 12 -1.81 4.87 8.86
N GLU A 13 -2.20 3.65 8.49
CA GLU A 13 -1.56 2.88 7.41
C GLU A 13 -1.85 3.53 6.07
N LEU A 14 -3.11 3.90 5.81
CA LEU A 14 -3.50 4.62 4.59
C LEU A 14 -2.75 5.94 4.48
N HIS A 15 -2.76 6.74 5.55
CA HIS A 15 -2.08 8.02 5.57
C HIS A 15 -0.58 7.89 5.29
N LEU A 16 0.07 6.87 5.86
CA LEU A 16 1.47 6.59 5.61
C LEU A 16 1.72 6.24 4.14
N ILE A 17 0.93 5.33 3.55
CA ILE A 17 1.06 4.92 2.15
C ILE A 17 0.82 6.12 1.21
N GLU A 18 -0.20 6.92 1.48
CA GLU A 18 -0.54 8.12 0.72
C GLU A 18 0.53 9.22 0.80
N LYS A 19 1.19 9.37 1.95
CA LYS A 19 2.32 10.29 2.13
C LYS A 19 3.47 9.99 1.16
N PHE A 20 3.63 8.73 0.76
CA PHE A 20 4.62 8.31 -0.24
C PHE A 20 4.13 8.40 -1.68
N GLY A 21 2.94 8.97 -1.93
CA GLY A 21 2.43 9.23 -3.27
C GLY A 21 1.62 8.10 -3.89
N PHE A 22 1.30 7.05 -3.13
CA PHE A 22 0.39 5.99 -3.53
C PHE A 22 -1.07 6.39 -3.29
N ARG A 23 -2.00 5.82 -4.07
CA ARG A 23 -3.44 5.92 -3.86
C ARG A 23 -4.08 4.56 -4.02
N LEU A 24 -5.08 4.26 -3.18
CA LEU A 24 -5.83 3.01 -3.29
C LEU A 24 -6.88 3.13 -4.40
N GLU A 25 -6.74 2.32 -5.44
CA GLU A 25 -7.70 2.19 -6.53
C GLU A 25 -8.24 0.76 -6.56
N GLY A 26 -9.39 0.55 -5.90
CA GLY A 26 -9.98 -0.78 -5.78
C GLY A 26 -9.14 -1.72 -4.93
N SER A 27 -8.38 -2.62 -5.56
CA SER A 27 -7.52 -3.61 -4.90
C SER A 27 -6.03 -3.37 -5.10
N VAL A 28 -5.63 -2.25 -5.70
CA VAL A 28 -4.23 -1.91 -5.97
C VAL A 28 -3.89 -0.53 -5.42
N PHE A 29 -2.64 -0.36 -4.99
CA PHE A 29 -2.05 0.96 -4.78
C PHE A 29 -1.28 1.40 -6.01
N VAL A 30 -1.57 2.61 -6.47
CA VAL A 30 -0.96 3.23 -7.66
C VAL A 30 -0.14 4.44 -7.22
N HIS A 31 1.15 4.47 -7.56
CA HIS A 31 2.01 5.63 -7.32
C HIS A 31 1.80 6.69 -8.39
N ALA A 32 1.31 7.86 -7.99
CA ALA A 32 0.81 8.90 -8.90
C ALA A 32 1.83 9.42 -9.94
N LYS A 33 3.14 9.37 -9.63
CA LYS A 33 4.19 9.90 -10.53
C LYS A 33 5.03 8.84 -11.23
N MET A 34 5.10 7.64 -10.67
CA MET A 34 6.06 6.61 -11.12
C MET A 34 5.37 5.46 -11.87
N GLY A 35 4.03 5.44 -11.90
CA GLY A 35 3.28 4.35 -12.51
C GLY A 35 3.52 3.00 -11.82
N ILE A 36 3.96 3.01 -10.56
CA ILE A 36 4.15 1.79 -9.78
C ILE A 36 2.79 1.31 -9.34
N GLU A 37 2.45 0.08 -9.72
CA GLU A 37 1.25 -0.60 -9.28
C GLU A 37 1.63 -1.80 -8.42
N ARG A 38 0.96 -1.92 -7.27
CA ARG A 38 1.15 -3.00 -6.31
C ARG A 38 -0.18 -3.41 -5.71
N ASP A 39 -0.42 -4.71 -5.60
CA ASP A 39 -1.60 -5.21 -4.91
C ASP A 39 -1.67 -4.67 -3.49
N ALA A 40 -2.85 -4.22 -3.07
CA ALA A 40 -3.05 -3.68 -1.73
C ALA A 40 -2.76 -4.72 -0.64
N GLU A 41 -2.92 -6.01 -0.92
CA GLU A 41 -2.49 -7.09 -0.02
C GLU A 41 -0.98 -7.04 0.30
N SER A 42 -0.16 -6.49 -0.60
CA SER A 42 1.29 -6.35 -0.38
C SER A 42 1.64 -5.28 0.66
N PHE A 43 0.71 -4.38 0.97
CA PHE A 43 0.88 -3.34 2.00
C PHE A 43 0.27 -3.75 3.36
N LYS A 44 -0.13 -5.03 3.51
CA LYS A 44 -0.73 -5.55 4.74
C LYS A 44 0.16 -6.54 5.48
N GLY A 45 -0.17 -6.78 6.74
CA GLY A 45 0.45 -7.82 7.56
C GLY A 45 1.74 -7.38 8.25
N PHE A 46 2.03 -6.08 8.28
CA PHE A 46 3.14 -5.52 9.03
C PHE A 46 2.79 -5.40 10.51
N SER A 47 3.75 -5.68 11.38
CA SER A 47 3.55 -5.62 12.83
C SER A 47 3.61 -4.18 13.38
N SER A 48 4.00 -3.21 12.55
CA SER A 48 4.05 -1.79 12.91
C SER A 48 4.08 -0.88 11.68
N LEU A 49 3.75 0.40 11.87
CA LEU A 49 3.87 1.44 10.84
C LEU A 49 5.31 1.60 10.32
N ALA A 50 6.32 1.40 11.17
CA ALA A 50 7.73 1.47 10.75
C ALA A 50 8.09 0.37 9.73
N GLN A 51 7.58 -0.84 9.93
CA GLN A 51 7.80 -1.93 8.97
C GLN A 51 7.07 -1.68 7.63
N LEU A 52 5.85 -1.14 7.69
CA LEU A 52 5.12 -0.71 6.50
C LEU A 52 5.88 0.42 5.77
N GLU A 53 6.42 1.40 6.50
CA GLU A 53 7.19 2.49 5.93
C GLU A 53 8.46 1.99 5.22
N ASP A 54 9.20 1.07 5.85
CA ASP A 54 10.40 0.48 5.24
C ASP A 54 10.06 -0.33 3.99
N TYR A 55 8.92 -1.04 3.99
CA TYR A 55 8.42 -1.72 2.80
C TYR A 55 8.10 -0.73 1.67
N VAL A 56 7.34 0.33 1.96
CA VAL A 56 6.99 1.36 0.97
C VAL A 56 8.26 1.99 0.37
N LYS A 57 9.25 2.33 1.21
CA LYS A 57 10.55 2.84 0.75
C LYS A 57 11.29 1.83 -0.14
N THR A 58 11.18 0.53 0.15
CA THR A 58 11.80 -0.53 -0.67
C THR A 58 11.14 -0.62 -2.04
N VAL A 59 9.81 -0.53 -2.11
CA VAL A 59 9.06 -0.46 -3.38
C VAL A 59 9.54 0.72 -4.22
N LEU A 60 9.70 1.90 -3.60
CA LEU A 60 10.18 3.12 -4.26
C LEU A 60 11.67 3.11 -4.66
N ARG A 61 12.46 2.15 -4.21
CA ARG A 61 13.87 2.00 -4.60
C ARG A 61 14.09 0.94 -5.68
N SER A 62 13.07 0.15 -5.98
CA SER A 62 13.16 -1.00 -6.89
C SER A 62 12.77 -0.65 -8.34
N ILE A 63 12.85 0.63 -8.72
CA ILE A 63 12.63 1.14 -10.09
C ILE A 63 13.96 1.53 -10.72
#